data_AF-A0A2B7YKA7-F1
#
_entry.id   AF-A0A2B7YKA7-F1
#
_cell.length_a   1.000
_cell.length_b   1.000
_cell.length_c   1.000
_cell.angle_alpha   90.00
_cell.angle_beta   90.00
_cell.angle_gamma   90.00
#
_symmetry.space_group_name_H-M   'P 1'
#
loop_
_entity.id
_entity.type
_entity.pdbx_description
1 polymer ?
#
loop_
_entity_poly.entity_id
_entity_poly.type
_entity_poly.pdbx_seq_one_letter_code
_entity_poly.pdbx_strand_id
1 'polypeptide(L)'
;MKTFTVISFFAVLTWGVNPSVLRQFETVTPALAINEYDFRPVDVCWESLNCSIDQIEAMSITDRLEFMKYMGTRRLGPLKCNEQFGALEGVLTFFIRKDLATRGTWLSIVNAAAVEAVQRGAAISLGLSKETGDNPGTMKWVDYFTQRKAGRLTSRAGHDLAWAAAEQAAIDHGIRRADTAPGIPKPSGRILRWQQFTRIYRTTMQYRRTILWLIRTAFSFSTPSIAVTAEAFMDWVTDVTDATSSGFLADIAWNLSIIGLSSGEDPAADSEAIMKIATEFWEAFQQKDQPWADANECRATARHDVE
;
A
#
# COMPACT_ATOMS: atom_id res chain seq x y z
N MET A 1 11.58 25.59 -2.54
CA MET A 1 11.74 24.51 -3.53
C MET A 1 10.83 23.31 -3.27
N LYS A 2 10.77 22.72 -2.07
CA LYS A 2 9.96 21.50 -1.80
C LYS A 2 8.44 21.61 -2.09
N THR A 3 7.85 22.79 -1.94
CA THR A 3 6.43 23.05 -2.26
C THR A 3 6.16 23.20 -3.76
N PHE A 4 7.16 23.64 -4.53
CA PHE A 4 7.03 23.82 -5.98
C PHE A 4 6.99 22.47 -6.70
N THR A 5 7.78 21.49 -6.26
CA THR A 5 7.82 20.15 -6.87
C THR A 5 6.49 19.41 -6.77
N VAL A 6 5.76 19.56 -5.64
CA VAL A 6 4.44 18.94 -5.46
C VAL A 6 3.41 19.58 -6.41
N ILE A 7 3.44 20.91 -6.54
CA ILE A 7 2.54 21.65 -7.45
C ILE A 7 2.86 21.32 -8.91
N SER A 8 4.14 21.21 -9.28
CA SER A 8 4.57 20.79 -10.62
C SER A 8 4.12 19.37 -10.96
N PHE A 9 4.15 18.45 -9.99
CA PHE A 9 3.66 17.08 -10.18
C PHE A 9 2.15 17.06 -10.47
N PHE A 10 1.36 17.86 -9.74
CA PHE A 10 -0.07 18.00 -10.02
C PHE A 10 -0.33 18.73 -11.35
N ALA A 11 0.44 19.75 -11.73
CA ALA A 11 0.28 20.44 -13.01
C ALA A 11 0.58 19.54 -14.22
N VAL A 12 1.59 18.67 -14.13
CA VAL A 12 1.93 17.71 -15.19
C VAL A 12 0.83 16.67 -15.39
N LEU A 13 0.26 16.15 -14.30
CA LEU A 13 -0.88 15.23 -14.36
C LEU A 13 -2.12 15.84 -15.02
N THR A 14 -2.21 17.17 -15.07
CA THR A 14 -3.39 17.88 -15.60
C THR A 14 -3.33 18.20 -17.08
N TRP A 15 -2.14 18.27 -17.68
CA TRP A 15 -1.98 18.51 -19.12
C TRP A 15 -2.30 17.29 -19.99
N GLY A 16 -2.26 16.08 -19.42
CA GLY A 16 -2.60 14.83 -20.12
C GLY A 16 -4.09 14.49 -20.20
N VAL A 17 -4.98 15.30 -19.59
CA VAL A 17 -6.40 14.95 -19.46
C VAL A 17 -7.20 15.41 -20.69
N ASN A 18 -7.51 14.48 -21.60
CA ASN A 18 -8.49 14.71 -22.66
C ASN A 18 -9.92 14.57 -22.07
N PRO A 19 -10.77 15.62 -22.10
CA PRO A 19 -12.07 15.64 -21.42
C PRO A 19 -13.11 14.67 -21.96
N SER A 20 -12.84 14.00 -23.08
CA SER A 20 -13.76 13.06 -23.75
C SER A 20 -13.84 11.68 -23.07
N VAL A 21 -12.94 11.33 -22.16
CA VAL A 21 -12.89 10.02 -21.47
C VAL A 21 -13.80 9.96 -20.22
N LEU A 22 -14.30 11.10 -19.74
CA LEU A 22 -15.01 11.21 -18.44
C LEU A 22 -16.49 10.78 -18.45
N ARG A 23 -16.99 10.09 -19.48
CA ARG A 23 -18.43 9.85 -19.68
C ARG A 23 -18.94 8.43 -19.42
N GLN A 24 -18.09 7.48 -19.00
CA GLN A 24 -18.50 6.10 -18.73
C GLN A 24 -18.11 5.68 -17.31
N PHE A 25 -18.95 6.07 -16.35
CA PHE A 25 -18.87 5.57 -14.97
C PHE A 25 -20.15 4.80 -14.66
N GLU A 26 -20.23 3.54 -15.08
CA GLU A 26 -21.20 2.57 -14.56
C GLU A 26 -20.43 1.42 -13.90
N THR A 27 -20.73 1.19 -12.62
CA THR A 27 -20.05 0.25 -11.76
C THR A 27 -20.59 -1.16 -12.00
N VAL A 28 -19.78 -2.03 -12.60
CA VAL A 28 -20.03 -3.48 -12.63
C VAL A 28 -19.13 -4.13 -11.60
N THR A 29 -19.71 -4.70 -10.55
CA THR A 29 -18.98 -5.48 -9.54
C THR A 29 -19.02 -6.96 -9.93
N PRO A 30 -17.92 -7.57 -10.42
CA PRO A 30 -17.90 -9.00 -10.64
C PRO A 30 -17.80 -9.73 -9.28
N ALA A 31 -18.69 -10.69 -9.06
CA ALA A 31 -18.61 -11.61 -7.93
C ALA A 31 -17.44 -12.58 -8.16
N LEU A 32 -16.35 -12.41 -7.40
CA LEU A 32 -15.25 -13.36 -7.36
C LEU A 32 -15.70 -14.64 -6.63
N ALA A 33 -15.65 -15.76 -7.34
CA ALA A 33 -15.73 -17.08 -6.74
C ALA A 33 -14.51 -17.27 -5.82
N ILE A 34 -14.76 -17.46 -4.53
CA ILE A 34 -13.72 -17.74 -3.53
C ILE A 34 -13.27 -19.18 -3.78
N ASN A 35 -12.23 -19.36 -4.62
CA ASN A 35 -11.47 -20.61 -4.60
C ASN A 35 -10.91 -20.74 -3.18
N GLU A 36 -11.21 -21.87 -2.54
CA GLU A 36 -10.66 -22.23 -1.24
C GLU A 36 -9.14 -22.34 -1.38
N TYR A 37 -8.43 -21.24 -1.12
CA TYR A 37 -6.98 -21.22 -1.09
C TYR A 37 -6.54 -22.16 0.04
N ASP A 38 -5.87 -23.25 -0.33
CA ASP A 38 -5.19 -24.17 0.60
C ASP A 38 -3.96 -23.47 1.17
N PHE A 39 -4.17 -22.59 2.16
CA PHE A 39 -3.08 -22.01 2.94
C PHE A 39 -2.45 -23.13 3.76
N ARG A 40 -1.16 -23.39 3.51
CA ARG A 40 -0.35 -24.30 4.35
C ARG A 40 0.48 -23.44 5.29
N PRO A 41 0.10 -23.31 6.58
CA PRO A 41 0.89 -22.53 7.52
C PRO A 41 2.32 -23.09 7.54
N VAL A 42 3.27 -22.25 7.17
CA VAL A 42 4.69 -22.63 7.15
C VAL A 42 5.25 -22.71 8.57
N ASP A 43 4.66 -21.95 9.51
CA ASP A 43 5.06 -21.90 10.91
C ASP A 43 3.84 -22.04 11.84
N VAL A 44 4.02 -22.76 12.95
CA VAL A 44 3.02 -22.98 14.00
C VAL A 44 2.52 -21.66 14.59
N CYS A 45 3.38 -20.63 14.60
CA CYS A 45 3.02 -19.33 15.17
C CYS A 45 1.91 -18.58 14.40
N TRP A 46 1.61 -18.98 13.15
CA TRP A 46 0.56 -18.36 12.34
C TRP A 46 -0.82 -18.60 12.93
N GLU A 47 -1.07 -19.79 13.48
CA GLU A 47 -2.38 -20.12 14.03
C GLU A 47 -2.67 -19.37 15.32
N SER A 48 -1.66 -19.18 16.16
CA SER A 48 -1.75 -18.44 17.42
C SER A 48 -1.52 -16.93 17.27
N LEU A 49 -1.17 -16.43 16.07
CA LEU A 49 -0.83 -15.03 15.80
C LEU A 49 0.22 -14.47 16.78
N ASN A 50 1.24 -15.28 17.08
CA ASN A 50 2.25 -14.98 18.09
C ASN A 50 3.67 -15.09 17.56
N CYS A 51 3.87 -14.98 16.23
CA CYS A 51 5.22 -14.97 15.67
C CYS A 51 6.00 -13.78 16.25
N SER A 52 7.24 -13.99 16.70
CA SER A 52 8.10 -12.86 17.06
C SER A 52 8.52 -12.09 15.81
N ILE A 53 8.97 -10.84 15.98
CA ILE A 53 9.60 -10.09 14.89
C ILE A 53 10.76 -10.86 14.23
N ASP A 54 11.55 -11.61 15.01
CA ASP A 54 12.69 -12.38 14.50
C ASP A 54 12.23 -13.60 13.69
N GLN A 55 11.12 -14.25 14.09
CA GLN A 55 10.49 -15.32 13.30
C GLN A 55 9.98 -14.77 11.97
N ILE A 56 9.30 -13.62 11.97
CA ILE A 56 8.84 -12.99 10.73
C ILE A 56 10.02 -12.53 9.88
N GLU A 57 11.08 -11.97 10.47
CA GLU A 57 12.30 -11.57 9.77
C GLU A 57 12.94 -12.77 9.04
N ALA A 58 12.92 -13.95 9.67
CA ALA A 58 13.45 -15.17 9.08
C ALA A 58 12.59 -15.73 7.93
N MET A 59 11.31 -15.36 7.82
CA MET A 59 10.43 -15.76 6.72
C MET A 59 10.87 -15.10 5.40
N SER A 60 10.71 -15.81 4.29
CA SER A 60 10.82 -15.19 2.97
C SER A 60 9.71 -14.15 2.78
N ILE A 61 9.90 -13.16 1.89
CA ILE A 61 8.85 -12.19 1.60
C ILE A 61 7.59 -12.86 1.03
N THR A 62 7.75 -13.94 0.29
CA THR A 62 6.63 -14.78 -0.19
C THR A 62 5.83 -15.35 0.99
N ASP A 63 6.51 -15.96 1.97
CA ASP A 63 5.82 -16.51 3.16
C ASP A 63 5.14 -15.41 3.97
N ARG A 64 5.72 -14.21 4.05
CA ARG A 64 5.06 -13.05 4.72
C ARG A 64 3.81 -12.60 3.99
N LEU A 65 3.82 -12.61 2.65
CA LEU A 65 2.64 -12.31 1.83
C LEU A 65 1.55 -13.36 2.07
N GLU A 66 1.91 -14.64 2.11
CA GLU A 66 0.99 -15.72 2.43
C GLU A 66 0.44 -15.60 3.86
N PHE A 67 1.28 -15.21 4.82
CA PHE A 67 0.85 -14.98 6.20
C PHE A 67 -0.17 -13.84 6.29
N MET A 68 0.07 -12.73 5.61
CA MET A 68 -0.88 -11.61 5.55
C MET A 68 -2.23 -12.04 4.97
N LYS A 69 -2.22 -12.79 3.86
CA LYS A 69 -3.44 -13.33 3.23
C LYS A 69 -4.16 -14.34 4.11
N TYR A 70 -3.41 -15.20 4.81
CA TYR A 70 -3.94 -16.14 5.80
C TYR A 70 -4.64 -15.39 6.93
N MET A 71 -4.01 -14.35 7.49
CA MET A 71 -4.63 -13.52 8.53
C MET A 71 -5.94 -12.88 8.02
N GLY A 72 -5.91 -12.23 6.87
CA GLY A 72 -7.09 -11.61 6.25
C GLY A 72 -8.25 -12.60 6.09
N THR A 73 -7.96 -13.77 5.50
CA THR A 73 -8.98 -14.76 5.15
C THR A 73 -9.51 -15.54 6.36
N ARG A 74 -8.62 -15.96 7.28
CA ARG A 74 -8.96 -16.93 8.34
C ARG A 74 -9.14 -16.30 9.71
N ARG A 75 -8.56 -15.13 9.99
CA ARG A 75 -8.49 -14.57 11.35
C ARG A 75 -9.21 -13.23 11.50
N LEU A 76 -9.23 -12.40 10.47
CA LEU A 76 -9.71 -11.00 10.58
C LEU A 76 -11.21 -10.83 10.28
N GLY A 77 -11.91 -11.88 9.87
CA GLY A 77 -13.37 -11.89 9.66
C GLY A 77 -14.17 -11.39 10.88
N PRO A 78 -13.96 -11.92 12.11
CA PRO A 78 -14.62 -11.43 13.32
C PRO A 78 -14.35 -9.96 13.67
N LEU A 79 -13.31 -9.35 13.08
CA LEU A 79 -12.94 -7.94 13.24
C LEU A 79 -13.47 -7.04 12.11
N LYS A 80 -14.14 -7.61 11.09
CA LYS A 80 -14.60 -6.93 9.87
C LYS A 80 -13.45 -6.26 9.10
N CYS A 81 -12.31 -6.95 9.03
CA CYS A 81 -11.06 -6.46 8.47
C CYS A 81 -10.41 -7.43 7.47
N ASN A 82 -11.16 -8.38 6.91
CA ASN A 82 -10.65 -9.41 5.99
C ASN A 82 -9.95 -8.84 4.74
N GLU A 83 -10.40 -7.69 4.25
CA GLU A 83 -9.88 -7.06 3.01
C GLU A 83 -8.99 -5.85 3.27
N GLN A 84 -8.73 -5.46 4.53
CA GLN A 84 -8.15 -4.14 4.87
C GLN A 84 -6.61 -4.06 4.77
N PHE A 85 -5.99 -5.03 4.09
CA PHE A 85 -4.54 -5.22 4.06
C PHE A 85 -3.97 -5.35 2.65
N GLY A 86 -4.77 -5.11 1.61
CA GLY A 86 -4.31 -5.05 0.23
C GLY A 86 -3.09 -4.14 0.06
N ALA A 87 -3.05 -2.98 0.74
CA ALA A 87 -1.89 -2.09 0.71
C ALA A 87 -0.56 -2.77 1.13
N LEU A 88 -0.58 -3.56 2.20
CA LEU A 88 0.60 -4.30 2.66
C LEU A 88 0.93 -5.46 1.71
N GLU A 89 -0.08 -6.15 1.18
CA GLU A 89 0.09 -7.20 0.18
C GLU A 89 0.75 -6.67 -1.11
N GLY A 90 0.35 -5.48 -1.56
CA GLY A 90 0.93 -4.82 -2.73
C GLY A 90 2.40 -4.45 -2.53
N VAL A 91 2.76 -3.94 -1.34
CA VAL A 91 4.16 -3.66 -0.98
C VAL A 91 5.00 -4.94 -0.90
N LEU A 92 4.48 -6.02 -0.31
CA LEU A 92 5.16 -7.32 -0.27
C LEU A 92 5.35 -7.90 -1.68
N THR A 93 4.33 -7.80 -2.53
CA THR A 93 4.43 -8.21 -3.94
C THR A 93 5.49 -7.40 -4.68
N PHE A 94 5.57 -6.09 -4.43
CA PHE A 94 6.63 -5.23 -4.96
C PHE A 94 8.02 -5.69 -4.49
N PHE A 95 8.19 -6.04 -3.21
CA PHE A 95 9.47 -6.55 -2.70
C PHE A 95 9.89 -7.86 -3.37
N ILE A 96 8.95 -8.78 -3.62
CA ILE A 96 9.22 -10.02 -4.37
C ILE A 96 9.72 -9.67 -5.78
N ARG A 97 9.01 -8.80 -6.51
CA ARG A 97 9.37 -8.42 -7.88
C ARG A 97 10.72 -7.73 -8.00
N LYS A 98 11.14 -6.97 -6.98
CA LYS A 98 12.40 -6.21 -7.00
C LYS A 98 13.54 -6.90 -6.25
N ASP A 99 13.32 -8.11 -5.73
CA ASP A 99 14.26 -8.82 -4.86
C ASP A 99 14.76 -7.95 -3.70
N LEU A 100 13.81 -7.30 -3.02
CA LEU A 100 14.07 -6.42 -1.88
C LEU A 100 13.62 -7.07 -0.57
N ALA A 101 14.08 -6.48 0.54
CA ALA A 101 13.74 -6.94 1.88
C ALA A 101 14.13 -8.41 2.14
N THR A 102 15.19 -8.88 1.49
CA THR A 102 15.77 -10.20 1.76
C THR A 102 16.26 -10.29 3.21
N ARG A 103 16.29 -11.51 3.74
CA ARG A 103 16.67 -11.77 5.14
C ARG A 103 18.01 -11.12 5.50
N GLY A 104 18.10 -10.56 6.70
CA GLY A 104 19.28 -9.86 7.21
C GLY A 104 19.46 -8.45 6.65
N THR A 105 18.50 -7.93 5.87
CA THR A 105 18.53 -6.54 5.40
C THR A 105 17.75 -5.62 6.34
N TRP A 106 18.12 -4.34 6.32
CA TRP A 106 17.39 -3.30 7.04
C TRP A 106 15.90 -3.29 6.69
N LEU A 107 15.55 -3.46 5.40
CA LEU A 107 14.17 -3.43 4.93
C LEU A 107 13.38 -4.68 5.36
N SER A 108 14.05 -5.84 5.48
CA SER A 108 13.45 -7.06 6.03
C SER A 108 12.93 -6.84 7.45
N ILE A 109 13.74 -6.23 8.33
CA ILE A 109 13.35 -5.93 9.72
C ILE A 109 12.21 -4.93 9.79
N VAL A 110 12.25 -3.87 8.96
CA VAL A 110 11.18 -2.87 8.91
C VAL A 110 9.86 -3.50 8.49
N ASN A 111 9.86 -4.35 7.46
CA ASN A 111 8.68 -5.06 7.03
C ASN A 111 8.19 -6.08 8.08
N ALA A 112 9.11 -6.81 8.72
CA ALA A 112 8.76 -7.75 9.79
C ALA A 112 8.05 -7.05 10.95
N ALA A 113 8.50 -5.85 11.34
CA ALA A 113 7.84 -5.03 12.35
C ALA A 113 6.42 -4.60 11.96
N ALA A 114 6.18 -4.32 10.67
CA ALA A 114 4.84 -3.97 10.18
C ALA A 114 3.89 -5.17 10.28
N VAL A 115 4.33 -6.34 9.80
CA VAL A 115 3.55 -7.60 9.87
C VAL A 115 3.32 -8.02 11.32
N GLU A 116 4.32 -7.89 12.20
CA GLU A 116 4.20 -8.20 13.62
C GLU A 116 3.16 -7.31 14.31
N ALA A 117 3.17 -6.01 14.03
CA ALA A 117 2.20 -5.09 14.63
C ALA A 117 0.76 -5.47 14.26
N VAL A 118 0.52 -5.87 13.00
CA VAL A 118 -0.78 -6.33 12.51
C VAL A 118 -1.19 -7.62 13.22
N GLN A 119 -0.33 -8.65 13.21
CA GLN A 119 -0.69 -9.95 13.82
C GLN A 119 -0.99 -9.80 15.32
N ARG A 120 -0.16 -9.04 16.05
CA ARG A 120 -0.30 -8.91 17.51
C ARG A 120 -1.51 -8.05 17.84
N GLY A 121 -1.76 -7.01 17.04
CA GLY A 121 -2.96 -6.20 17.16
C GLY A 121 -4.23 -7.03 16.95
N ALA A 122 -4.20 -7.94 15.97
CA ALA A 122 -5.28 -8.87 15.71
C ALA A 122 -5.45 -9.89 16.84
N ALA A 123 -4.36 -10.50 17.30
CA ALA A 123 -4.35 -11.46 18.41
C ALA A 123 -4.98 -10.86 19.67
N ILE A 124 -4.61 -9.63 20.03
CA ILE A 124 -5.18 -8.92 21.17
C ILE A 124 -6.67 -8.62 20.95
N SER A 125 -7.04 -8.14 19.76
CA SER A 125 -8.44 -7.80 19.44
C SER A 125 -9.37 -9.02 19.39
N LEU A 126 -8.81 -10.20 19.09
CA LEU A 126 -9.50 -11.49 19.12
C LEU A 126 -9.48 -12.14 20.51
N GLY A 127 -8.78 -11.57 21.49
CA GLY A 127 -8.65 -12.12 22.83
C GLY A 127 -7.71 -13.33 22.94
N LEU A 128 -6.85 -13.54 21.94
CA LEU A 128 -5.90 -14.65 21.87
C LEU A 128 -4.60 -14.37 22.64
N SER A 129 -4.22 -13.09 22.79
CA SER A 129 -2.99 -12.68 23.46
C SER A 129 -3.13 -11.31 24.14
N LYS A 130 -2.18 -10.97 25.00
CA LYS A 130 -1.99 -9.61 25.56
C LYS A 130 -0.62 -9.03 25.21
N GLU A 131 0.20 -9.78 24.48
CA GLU A 131 1.58 -9.39 24.18
C GLU A 131 1.64 -8.38 23.04
N THR A 132 2.28 -7.25 23.30
CA THR A 132 2.45 -6.18 22.31
C THR A 132 3.70 -6.34 21.43
N GLY A 133 4.65 -7.19 21.86
CA GLY A 133 5.98 -7.31 21.24
C GLY A 133 6.84 -6.06 21.38
N ASP A 134 6.52 -5.17 22.34
CA ASP A 134 7.11 -3.83 22.48
C ASP A 134 7.01 -2.95 21.22
N ASN A 135 6.16 -3.35 20.29
CA ASN A 135 5.88 -2.61 19.07
C ASN A 135 4.72 -1.63 19.32
N PRO A 136 4.96 -0.30 19.34
CA PRO A 136 3.92 0.69 19.60
C PRO A 136 2.83 0.69 18.52
N GLY A 137 3.11 0.18 17.32
CA GLY A 137 2.11 -0.02 16.28
C GLY A 137 1.03 -1.03 16.68
N THR A 138 1.37 -2.02 17.51
CA THR A 138 0.42 -3.06 17.96
C THR A 138 -0.83 -2.46 18.59
N MET A 139 -0.69 -1.55 19.55
CA MET A 139 -1.84 -0.96 20.23
C MET A 139 -2.65 -0.02 19.32
N LYS A 140 -2.03 0.55 18.29
CA LYS A 140 -2.75 1.32 17.26
C LYS A 140 -3.56 0.40 16.35
N TRP A 141 -3.05 -0.78 16.01
CA TRP A 141 -3.83 -1.81 15.31
C TRP A 141 -4.98 -2.34 16.17
N VAL A 142 -4.78 -2.56 17.48
CA VAL A 142 -5.87 -2.93 18.40
C VAL A 142 -7.00 -1.90 18.37
N ASP A 143 -6.65 -0.61 18.45
CA ASP A 143 -7.62 0.49 18.36
C ASP A 143 -8.34 0.50 17.02
N TYR A 144 -7.61 0.40 15.90
CA TYR A 144 -8.19 0.30 14.55
C TYR A 144 -9.18 -0.86 14.45
N PHE A 145 -8.80 -2.08 14.85
CA PHE A 145 -9.66 -3.26 14.80
C PHE A 145 -10.91 -3.10 15.68
N THR A 146 -10.73 -2.56 16.89
CA THR A 146 -11.84 -2.31 17.82
C THR A 146 -12.85 -1.33 17.22
N GLN A 147 -12.37 -0.23 16.64
CA GLN A 147 -13.23 0.77 16.02
C GLN A 147 -13.90 0.25 14.74
N ARG A 148 -13.21 -0.56 13.92
CA ARG A 148 -13.79 -1.25 12.75
C ARG A 148 -14.91 -2.20 13.15
N LYS A 149 -14.66 -3.07 14.12
CA LYS A 149 -15.65 -4.02 14.66
C LYS A 149 -16.89 -3.28 15.18
N ALA A 150 -16.69 -2.15 15.86
CA ALA A 150 -17.75 -1.28 16.37
C ALA A 150 -18.45 -0.40 15.32
N GLY A 151 -18.06 -0.48 14.04
CA GLY A 151 -18.67 0.33 12.96
C GLY A 151 -18.38 1.82 13.05
N ARG A 152 -17.31 2.24 13.74
CA ARG A 152 -16.94 3.65 13.94
C ARG A 152 -16.07 4.21 12.81
N LEU A 153 -15.44 3.35 12.03
CA LEU A 153 -14.60 3.72 10.88
C LEU A 153 -15.34 3.49 9.55
N THR A 154 -16.54 4.08 9.44
CA THR A 154 -17.36 4.07 8.22
C THR A 154 -17.04 5.23 7.30
N SER A 155 -16.58 6.36 7.84
CA SER A 155 -16.07 7.47 7.03
C SER A 155 -14.66 7.16 6.51
N ARG A 156 -14.40 7.46 5.23
CA ARG A 156 -13.07 7.28 4.62
C ARG A 156 -11.97 8.03 5.37
N ALA A 157 -12.22 9.29 5.75
CA ALA A 157 -11.22 10.10 6.46
C ALA A 157 -10.84 9.51 7.83
N GLY A 158 -11.82 9.07 8.63
CA GLY A 158 -11.55 8.44 9.92
C GLY A 158 -10.83 7.09 9.75
N HIS A 159 -11.26 6.30 8.77
CA HIS A 159 -10.63 5.03 8.42
C HIS A 159 -9.14 5.21 8.05
N ASP A 160 -8.86 6.08 7.09
CA ASP A 160 -7.51 6.31 6.56
C ASP A 160 -6.57 6.87 7.63
N LEU A 161 -7.07 7.78 8.47
CA LEU A 161 -6.30 8.32 9.59
C LEU A 161 -5.89 7.23 10.58
N ALA A 162 -6.83 6.36 10.99
CA ALA A 162 -6.56 5.30 11.94
C ALA A 162 -5.61 4.25 11.38
N TRP A 163 -5.82 3.81 10.13
CA TRP A 163 -4.97 2.84 9.44
C TRP A 163 -3.55 3.39 9.25
N ALA A 164 -3.41 4.60 8.71
CA ALA A 164 -2.11 5.21 8.46
C ALA A 164 -1.32 5.49 9.75
N ALA A 165 -2.00 5.83 10.85
CA ALA A 165 -1.35 6.00 12.14
C ALA A 165 -0.82 4.67 12.71
N ALA A 166 -1.57 3.57 12.55
CA ALA A 166 -1.14 2.25 12.97
C ALA A 166 0.06 1.76 12.15
N GLU A 167 -0.01 1.88 10.83
CA GLU A 167 1.09 1.52 9.94
C GLU A 167 2.34 2.37 10.24
N GLN A 168 2.21 3.70 10.34
CA GLN A 168 3.35 4.60 10.61
C GLN A 168 4.08 4.20 11.91
N ALA A 169 3.33 3.92 12.98
CA ALA A 169 3.90 3.56 14.27
C ALA A 169 4.69 2.24 14.22
N ALA A 170 4.18 1.25 13.47
CA ALA A 170 4.84 -0.03 13.26
C ALA A 170 6.13 0.13 12.43
N ILE A 171 6.05 0.92 11.35
CA ILE A 171 7.18 1.23 10.48
C ILE A 171 8.28 1.99 11.24
N ASP A 172 7.93 3.01 12.02
CA ASP A 172 8.90 3.78 12.81
C ASP A 172 9.58 2.92 13.87
N HIS A 173 8.86 1.95 14.46
CA HIS A 173 9.46 0.96 15.34
C HIS A 173 10.44 0.06 14.57
N GLY A 174 10.05 -0.47 13.42
CA GLY A 174 10.91 -1.26 12.55
C GLY A 174 12.18 -0.54 12.14
N ILE A 175 12.08 0.76 11.80
CA ILE A 175 13.24 1.61 11.47
C ILE A 175 14.21 1.67 12.65
N ARG A 176 13.72 1.99 13.85
CA ARG A 176 14.57 2.06 15.06
C ARG A 176 15.23 0.72 15.36
N ARG A 177 14.48 -0.38 15.21
CA ARG A 177 14.98 -1.74 15.43
C ARG A 177 16.07 -2.09 14.41
N ALA A 178 15.84 -1.81 13.13
CA ALA A 178 16.80 -2.05 12.06
C ALA A 178 18.06 -1.18 12.20
N ASP A 179 17.91 0.07 12.64
CA ASP A 179 19.05 0.98 12.84
C ASP A 179 19.98 0.60 13.98
N THR A 180 19.45 -0.13 14.97
CA THR A 180 20.16 -0.59 16.17
C THR A 180 20.54 -2.08 16.10
N ALA A 181 20.12 -2.80 15.07
CA ALA A 181 20.39 -4.23 14.93
C ALA A 181 21.88 -4.48 14.57
N PRO A 182 22.59 -5.34 15.33
CA PRO A 182 23.99 -5.64 15.05
C PRO A 182 24.12 -6.45 13.76
N GLY A 183 25.13 -6.14 12.96
CA GLY A 183 25.43 -6.87 11.73
C GLY A 183 24.52 -6.55 10.54
N ILE A 184 23.51 -5.70 10.71
CA ILE A 184 22.62 -5.28 9.62
C ILE A 184 23.24 -4.11 8.86
N PRO A 185 23.50 -4.24 7.54
CA PRO A 185 24.02 -3.15 6.74
C PRO A 185 23.05 -1.97 6.71
N LYS A 186 23.59 -0.74 6.70
CA LYS A 186 22.78 0.46 6.52
C LYS A 186 22.10 0.46 5.15
N PRO A 187 20.83 0.94 5.05
CA PRO A 187 20.10 0.97 3.80
C PRO A 187 20.78 1.91 2.80
N SER A 188 20.68 1.58 1.51
CA SER A 188 21.16 2.48 0.46
C SER A 188 20.35 3.78 0.44
N GLY A 189 20.92 4.86 -0.12
CA GLY A 189 20.22 6.12 -0.30
C GLY A 189 18.92 5.98 -1.10
N ARG A 190 18.86 5.01 -2.02
CA ARG A 190 17.66 4.67 -2.78
C ARG A 190 16.55 4.12 -1.88
N ILE A 191 16.86 3.15 -1.00
CA ILE A 191 15.90 2.59 -0.04
C ILE A 191 15.41 3.67 0.91
N LEU A 192 16.29 4.55 1.40
CA LEU A 192 15.90 5.67 2.26
C LEU A 192 14.94 6.62 1.55
N ARG A 193 15.19 6.97 0.28
CA ARG A 193 14.27 7.82 -0.51
C ARG A 193 12.93 7.13 -0.75
N TRP A 194 12.93 5.85 -1.11
CA TRP A 194 11.70 5.06 -1.24
C TRP A 194 10.90 5.04 0.08
N GLN A 195 11.58 4.88 1.21
CA GLN A 195 10.96 4.94 2.54
C GLN A 195 10.35 6.32 2.85
N GLN A 196 10.93 7.41 2.36
CA GLN A 196 10.30 8.74 2.48
C GLN A 196 9.01 8.84 1.67
N PHE A 197 8.94 8.21 0.48
CA PHE A 197 7.70 8.17 -0.30
C PHE A 197 6.58 7.42 0.43
N THR A 198 6.88 6.32 1.12
CA THR A 198 5.85 5.63 1.91
C THR A 198 5.35 6.50 3.07
N ARG A 199 6.21 7.36 3.65
CA ARG A 199 5.78 8.36 4.63
C ARG A 199 4.87 9.43 4.02
N ILE A 200 5.15 9.87 2.80
CA ILE A 200 4.28 10.78 2.05
C ILE A 200 2.92 10.12 1.83
N TYR A 201 2.87 8.86 1.41
CA TYR A 201 1.63 8.08 1.27
C TYR A 201 0.77 8.11 2.54
N ARG A 202 1.33 7.75 3.69
CA ARG A 202 0.61 7.82 4.98
C ARG A 202 0.22 9.24 5.36
N THR A 203 1.04 10.24 5.06
CA THR A 203 0.71 11.65 5.28
C THR A 203 -0.49 12.06 4.41
N THR A 204 -0.55 11.63 3.16
CA THR A 204 -1.68 11.89 2.26
C THR A 204 -2.97 11.31 2.84
N MET A 205 -2.94 10.10 3.39
CA MET A 205 -4.08 9.50 4.08
C MET A 205 -4.53 10.32 5.29
N GLN A 206 -3.59 10.71 6.16
CA GLN A 206 -3.86 11.48 7.38
C GLN A 206 -4.45 12.87 7.09
N TYR A 207 -4.01 13.51 6.01
CA TYR A 207 -4.42 14.87 5.63
C TYR A 207 -5.34 14.90 4.39
N ARG A 208 -5.96 13.77 4.01
CA ARG A 208 -6.76 13.63 2.77
C ARG A 208 -7.74 14.79 2.58
N ARG A 209 -8.50 15.14 3.62
CA ARG A 209 -9.50 16.23 3.56
C ARG A 209 -8.86 17.58 3.24
N THR A 210 -7.74 17.89 3.87
CA THR A 210 -7.02 19.17 3.67
C THR A 210 -6.43 19.22 2.26
N ILE A 211 -5.83 18.13 1.80
CA ILE A 211 -5.23 18.04 0.46
C ILE A 211 -6.31 18.21 -0.61
N LEU A 212 -7.44 17.51 -0.49
CA LEU A 212 -8.57 17.67 -1.40
C LEU A 212 -9.13 19.09 -1.42
N TRP A 213 -9.25 19.71 -0.25
CA TRP A 213 -9.71 21.08 -0.16
C TRP A 213 -8.74 22.05 -0.86
N LEU A 214 -7.43 21.86 -0.69
CA LEU A 214 -6.42 22.65 -1.39
C LEU A 214 -6.48 22.46 -2.91
N ILE A 215 -6.57 21.21 -3.38
CA ILE A 215 -6.70 20.89 -4.81
C ILE A 215 -7.96 21.53 -5.38
N ARG A 216 -9.12 21.31 -4.75
CA ARG A 216 -10.39 21.92 -5.18
C ARG A 216 -10.26 23.43 -5.27
N THR A 217 -9.76 24.08 -4.22
CA THR A 217 -9.61 25.54 -4.17
C THR A 217 -8.66 26.06 -5.25
N ALA A 218 -7.53 25.39 -5.49
CA ALA A 218 -6.54 25.79 -6.49
C ALA A 218 -7.08 25.69 -7.92
N PHE A 219 -7.93 24.70 -8.20
CA PHE A 219 -8.46 24.44 -9.54
C PHE A 219 -9.92 24.89 -9.74
N SER A 220 -10.55 25.48 -8.72
CA SER A 220 -11.94 25.98 -8.77
C SER A 220 -12.20 26.92 -9.94
N PHE A 221 -11.20 27.73 -10.33
CA PHE A 221 -11.36 28.79 -11.33
C PHE A 221 -10.79 28.43 -12.70
N SER A 222 -9.94 27.41 -12.80
CA SER A 222 -9.27 27.05 -14.05
C SER A 222 -9.87 25.82 -14.70
N THR A 223 -10.08 24.73 -13.96
CA THR A 223 -10.50 23.45 -14.57
C THR A 223 -11.12 22.52 -13.53
N PRO A 224 -12.46 22.55 -13.33
CA PRO A 224 -13.15 21.73 -12.33
C PRO A 224 -12.94 20.21 -12.49
N SER A 225 -12.71 19.71 -13.71
CA SER A 225 -12.45 18.29 -13.96
C SER A 225 -11.17 17.79 -13.27
N ILE A 226 -10.16 18.64 -13.11
CA ILE A 226 -8.92 18.30 -12.40
C ILE A 226 -9.23 17.91 -10.96
N ALA A 227 -10.08 18.69 -10.29
CA ALA A 227 -10.40 18.45 -8.89
C ALA A 227 -11.15 17.12 -8.70
N VAL A 228 -12.03 16.75 -9.63
CA VAL A 228 -12.76 15.48 -9.62
C VAL A 228 -11.81 14.31 -9.87
N THR A 229 -10.97 14.40 -10.90
CA THR A 229 -9.98 13.36 -11.22
C THR A 229 -8.97 13.16 -10.09
N ALA A 230 -8.49 14.25 -9.47
CA ALA A 230 -7.55 14.18 -8.36
C ALA A 230 -8.17 13.52 -7.12
N GLU A 231 -9.48 13.67 -6.91
CA GLU A 231 -10.19 12.97 -5.84
C GLU A 231 -10.31 11.47 -6.11
N ALA A 232 -10.80 11.09 -7.29
CA ALA A 232 -10.86 9.68 -7.68
C ALA A 232 -9.48 9.01 -7.62
N PHE A 233 -8.45 9.72 -8.06
CA PHE A 233 -7.07 9.28 -7.96
C PHE A 233 -6.65 9.07 -6.50
N MET A 234 -6.87 10.06 -5.63
CA MET A 234 -6.49 9.91 -4.22
C MET A 234 -7.25 8.79 -3.53
N ASP A 235 -8.52 8.59 -3.87
CA ASP A 235 -9.31 7.49 -3.34
C ASP A 235 -8.76 6.13 -3.75
N TRP A 236 -8.39 5.97 -5.02
CA TRP A 236 -7.76 4.75 -5.49
C TRP A 236 -6.39 4.52 -4.86
N VAL A 237 -5.51 5.52 -4.90
CA VAL A 237 -4.12 5.32 -4.47
C VAL A 237 -4.02 5.08 -2.96
N THR A 238 -4.94 5.65 -2.18
CA THR A 238 -5.01 5.44 -0.72
C THR A 238 -5.88 4.25 -0.33
N ASP A 239 -6.42 3.51 -1.30
CA ASP A 239 -7.30 2.39 -1.01
C ASP A 239 -6.53 1.21 -0.44
N VAL A 240 -6.62 1.04 0.88
CA VAL A 240 -5.88 -0.01 1.59
C VAL A 240 -6.38 -1.41 1.29
N THR A 241 -7.53 -1.54 0.64
CA THR A 241 -8.07 -2.82 0.18
C THR A 241 -7.53 -3.24 -1.18
N ASP A 242 -6.93 -2.33 -1.94
CA ASP A 242 -6.40 -2.62 -3.28
C ASP A 242 -4.88 -2.84 -3.23
N ALA A 243 -4.47 -4.10 -3.47
CA ALA A 243 -3.05 -4.44 -3.60
C ALA A 243 -2.40 -3.90 -4.87
N THR A 244 -3.20 -3.61 -5.91
CA THR A 244 -2.69 -3.10 -7.18
C THR A 244 -2.23 -1.66 -7.02
N SER A 245 -3.05 -0.81 -6.39
CA SER A 245 -2.75 0.61 -6.19
C SER A 245 -1.44 0.83 -5.43
N SER A 246 -1.27 0.12 -4.32
CA SER A 246 -0.10 0.19 -3.46
C SER A 246 1.16 -0.40 -4.11
N GLY A 247 1.03 -1.53 -4.81
CA GLY A 247 2.13 -2.13 -5.57
C GLY A 247 2.62 -1.21 -6.68
N PHE A 248 1.70 -0.56 -7.40
CA PHE A 248 2.01 0.43 -8.42
C PHE A 248 2.67 1.70 -7.82
N LEU A 249 2.13 2.24 -6.71
CA LEU A 249 2.73 3.38 -6.04
C LEU A 249 4.15 3.07 -5.54
N ALA A 250 4.38 1.85 -5.06
CA ALA A 250 5.69 1.38 -4.65
C ALA A 250 6.68 1.35 -5.83
N ASP A 251 6.26 0.92 -7.02
CA ASP A 251 7.06 0.97 -8.25
C ASP A 251 7.41 2.40 -8.66
N ILE A 252 6.44 3.31 -8.63
CA ILE A 252 6.67 4.74 -8.92
C ILE A 252 7.66 5.34 -7.93
N ALA A 253 7.44 5.13 -6.64
CA ALA A 253 8.36 5.58 -5.59
C ALA A 253 9.77 5.01 -5.82
N TRP A 254 9.87 3.76 -6.29
CA TRP A 254 11.14 3.10 -6.55
C TRP A 254 11.86 3.67 -7.77
N ASN A 255 11.13 4.03 -8.82
CA ASN A 255 11.69 4.70 -9.99
C ASN A 255 12.13 6.13 -9.65
N LEU A 256 11.29 6.89 -8.94
CA LEU A 256 11.63 8.23 -8.44
C LEU A 256 12.83 8.23 -7.48
N SER A 257 13.02 7.14 -6.72
CA SER A 257 14.15 7.01 -5.82
C SER A 257 15.51 6.88 -6.53
N ILE A 258 15.54 6.52 -7.83
CA ILE A 258 16.77 6.53 -8.65
C ILE A 258 17.18 7.97 -8.93
N ILE A 259 16.23 8.76 -9.44
CA ILE A 259 16.42 10.12 -9.93
C ILE A 259 17.03 10.99 -8.84
N GLY A 260 16.74 10.64 -7.57
CA GLY A 260 17.42 11.22 -6.44
C GLY A 260 17.41 12.73 -6.53
N LEU A 261 16.26 13.32 -6.95
CA LEU A 261 16.06 14.72 -7.36
C LEU A 261 17.35 15.46 -7.19
N SER A 262 18.15 15.46 -8.26
CA SER A 262 19.51 15.98 -8.23
C SER A 262 19.46 17.29 -7.44
N SER A 263 20.51 17.62 -6.71
CA SER A 263 20.60 18.90 -5.99
C SER A 263 20.47 20.15 -6.90
N GLY A 264 20.02 19.99 -8.15
CA GLY A 264 19.85 20.97 -9.20
C GLY A 264 20.81 20.74 -10.37
N GLU A 265 21.43 19.57 -10.49
CA GLU A 265 22.53 19.33 -11.44
C GLU A 265 22.04 19.05 -12.86
N ASP A 266 20.91 18.36 -13.03
CA ASP A 266 20.29 18.14 -14.35
C ASP A 266 18.76 18.19 -14.30
N PRO A 267 18.18 19.41 -14.30
CA PRO A 267 16.73 19.60 -14.25
C PRO A 267 15.99 19.07 -15.49
N ALA A 268 16.68 18.90 -16.63
CA ALA A 268 16.05 18.40 -17.85
C ALA A 268 15.81 16.89 -17.75
N ALA A 269 16.83 16.13 -17.35
CA ALA A 269 16.71 14.69 -17.09
C ALA A 269 15.73 14.39 -15.95
N ASP A 270 15.77 15.20 -14.87
CA ASP A 270 14.79 15.10 -13.78
C ASP A 270 13.35 15.33 -14.29
N SER A 271 13.14 16.30 -15.20
CA SER A 271 11.83 16.57 -15.78
C SER A 271 11.33 15.47 -16.71
N GLU A 272 12.20 14.91 -17.56
CA GLU A 272 11.84 13.83 -18.48
C GLU A 272 11.43 12.57 -17.72
N ALA A 273 12.18 12.22 -16.69
CA ALA A 273 11.88 11.08 -15.84
C ALA A 273 10.57 11.30 -15.04
N ILE A 274 10.31 12.52 -14.54
CA ILE A 274 9.01 12.87 -13.93
C ILE A 274 7.86 12.75 -14.94
N MET A 275 8.04 13.25 -16.17
CA MET A 275 7.02 13.17 -17.23
C MET A 275 6.71 11.72 -17.61
N LYS A 276 7.75 10.89 -17.80
CA LYS A 276 7.58 9.46 -18.08
C LYS A 276 6.78 8.77 -16.96
N ILE A 277 7.15 9.05 -15.72
CA ILE A 277 6.45 8.50 -14.54
C ILE A 277 5.00 8.97 -14.50
N ALA A 278 4.73 10.25 -14.80
CA ALA A 278 3.38 10.77 -14.87
C ALA A 278 2.54 10.13 -15.99
N THR A 279 3.14 9.80 -17.13
CA THR A 279 2.48 9.13 -18.26
C THR A 279 2.17 7.66 -17.96
N GLU A 280 3.17 6.87 -17.56
CA GLU A 280 2.97 5.47 -17.12
C GLU A 280 1.93 5.42 -15.99
N PHE A 281 1.94 6.45 -15.15
CA PHE A 281 1.00 6.57 -14.06
C PHE A 281 -0.44 6.77 -14.54
N TRP A 282 -0.62 7.66 -15.51
CA TRP A 282 -1.94 7.98 -16.06
C TRP A 282 -2.54 6.77 -16.77
N GLU A 283 -1.73 6.02 -17.52
CA GLU A 283 -2.17 4.81 -18.23
C GLU A 283 -2.67 3.74 -17.26
N ALA A 284 -1.94 3.46 -16.17
CA ALA A 284 -2.37 2.50 -15.16
C ALA A 284 -3.68 2.91 -14.47
N PHE A 285 -3.86 4.21 -14.20
CA PHE A 285 -5.10 4.73 -13.63
C PHE A 285 -6.29 4.54 -14.60
N GLN A 286 -6.11 4.80 -15.89
CA GLN A 286 -7.15 4.61 -16.91
C GLN A 286 -7.51 3.13 -17.12
N GLN A 287 -6.54 2.21 -17.00
CA GLN A 287 -6.76 0.78 -17.17
C GLN A 287 -7.60 0.15 -16.03
N LYS A 288 -7.57 0.72 -14.83
CA LYS A 288 -8.39 0.25 -13.69
C LYS A 288 -9.88 0.23 -14.01
N ASP A 289 -10.33 1.19 -14.81
CA ASP A 289 -11.75 1.38 -15.13
C ASP A 289 -12.20 0.59 -16.37
N GLN A 290 -11.29 -0.17 -17.02
CA GLN A 290 -11.73 -1.14 -18.03
C GLN A 290 -12.33 -2.38 -17.34
N PRO A 291 -13.59 -2.77 -17.65
CA PRO A 291 -14.12 -4.05 -17.22
C PRO A 291 -13.16 -5.14 -17.69
N TRP A 292 -12.82 -6.10 -16.82
CA TRP A 292 -12.07 -7.31 -17.16
C TRP A 292 -12.76 -8.07 -18.32
N ALA A 293 -12.49 -7.67 -19.57
CA ALA A 293 -13.04 -8.30 -20.77
C ALA A 293 -12.22 -9.56 -21.16
N ASP A 294 -10.95 -9.63 -20.76
CA ASP A 294 -10.00 -10.60 -21.35
C ASP A 294 -9.71 -11.83 -20.48
N ALA A 295 -10.23 -11.91 -19.25
CA ALA A 295 -10.06 -13.12 -18.42
C ALA A 295 -10.88 -14.33 -18.87
N ASN A 296 -11.81 -14.14 -19.82
CA ASN A 296 -12.54 -15.24 -20.45
C ASN A 296 -11.78 -15.88 -21.61
N GLU A 297 -10.73 -15.25 -22.14
CA GLU A 297 -9.98 -15.81 -23.28
C GLU A 297 -8.95 -16.87 -22.82
N CYS A 298 -8.42 -16.76 -21.60
CA CYS A 298 -7.59 -17.82 -21.00
C CYS A 298 -8.39 -19.05 -20.49
N ARG A 299 -9.73 -19.04 -20.54
CA ARG A 299 -10.56 -20.22 -20.22
C ARG A 299 -11.05 -21.01 -21.43
N ALA A 300 -10.96 -20.44 -22.64
CA ALA A 300 -11.48 -21.08 -23.85
C ALA A 300 -10.52 -22.13 -24.44
N THR A 301 -9.23 -22.11 -24.10
CA THR A 301 -8.22 -23.05 -24.62
C THR A 301 -8.01 -24.31 -23.77
N ALA A 302 -8.68 -24.46 -22.63
CA ALA A 302 -8.53 -25.63 -21.75
C ALA A 302 -9.68 -26.67 -21.86
N ARG A 303 -10.53 -26.59 -22.89
CA ARG A 303 -11.71 -27.48 -23.07
C ARG A 303 -11.76 -28.28 -24.37
N HIS A 304 -10.66 -28.38 -25.10
CA HIS A 304 -10.54 -29.31 -26.21
C HIS A 304 -9.26 -30.11 -26.06
N ASP A 305 -9.28 -31.13 -25.20
CA ASP A 305 -8.40 -32.31 -25.25
C ASP A 305 -8.85 -33.31 -24.16
N VAL A 306 -10.07 -33.82 -24.30
CA VAL A 306 -10.49 -35.14 -23.77
C VAL A 306 -11.54 -35.70 -24.71
N GLU A 307 -11.08 -36.40 -25.76
CA GLU A 307 -11.71 -37.60 -26.34
C GLU A 307 -10.59 -38.50 -26.88
#